data_AF-A0A9N9BNI1-F1
#
_entry.id   AF-A0A9N9BNI1-F1
#
_cell.length_a   1.000
_cell.length_b   1.000
_cell.length_c   1.000
_cell.angle_alpha   90.00
_cell.angle_beta   90.00
_cell.angle_gamma   90.00
#
_symmetry.space_group_name_H-M   'P 1'
#
loop_
_entity.id
_entity.type
_entity.pdbx_description
1 polymer ?
#
loop_
_entity_poly.entity_id
_entity_poly.type
_entity_poly.pdbx_seq_one_letter_code
_entity_poly.pdbx_strand_id
1 'polypeptide(L)'
;MYRLLVNWLRKIHGYEITGQWHLEQVRNYGDYHHFYCDLTIKKPDNPHPVARLELLATASISKLNGHFEQVFKYAERLCPQEVWVIHFSCEDFVVTNPYWPGKRFQDKGLNVAHFWHNRDFSNVKMSARFRNVTGKFHEILDEQILP
;
A
#
# COMPACT_ATOMS: atom_id res chain seq x y z
N MET A 1 -9.62 -0.93 10.15
CA MET A 1 -9.23 -0.23 8.89
C MET A 1 -10.09 -0.63 7.70
N TYR A 2 -10.07 -1.89 7.25
CA TYR A 2 -10.84 -2.37 6.07
C TYR A 2 -12.33 -1.99 6.10
N ARG A 3 -13.04 -2.27 7.19
CA ARG A 3 -14.48 -1.95 7.30
C ARG A 3 -14.78 -0.46 7.10
N LEU A 4 -13.90 0.43 7.58
CA LEU A 4 -14.05 1.88 7.42
C LEU A 4 -13.83 2.27 5.95
N LEU A 5 -12.74 1.77 5.35
CA LEU A 5 -12.42 2.01 3.95
C LEU A 5 -13.54 1.53 3.01
N VAL A 6 -14.02 0.29 3.22
CA VAL A 6 -15.13 -0.30 2.45
C VAL A 6 -16.37 0.55 2.60
N ASN A 7 -16.75 0.92 3.83
CA ASN A 7 -17.95 1.71 4.03
C ASN A 7 -17.84 3.09 3.40
N TRP A 8 -16.70 3.75 3.50
CA TRP A 8 -16.50 5.07 2.91
C TRP A 8 -16.54 5.02 1.38
N LEU A 9 -15.67 4.23 0.74
CA LEU A 9 -15.55 4.18 -0.72
C LEU A 9 -16.79 3.58 -1.39
N ARG A 10 -17.42 2.58 -0.78
CA ARG A 10 -18.67 2.00 -1.31
C ARG A 10 -19.84 2.98 -1.18
N LYS A 11 -20.05 3.57 -0.01
CA LYS A 11 -21.22 4.43 0.22
C LYS A 11 -21.13 5.76 -0.52
N ILE A 12 -19.95 6.36 -0.60
CA ILE A 12 -19.77 7.70 -1.16
C ILE A 12 -19.47 7.65 -2.66
N HIS A 13 -18.71 6.64 -3.12
CA HIS A 13 -18.19 6.62 -4.49
C HIS A 13 -18.64 5.40 -5.30
N GLY A 14 -19.43 4.49 -4.71
CA GLY A 14 -19.95 3.31 -5.42
C GLY A 14 -18.88 2.28 -5.80
N TYR A 15 -17.71 2.28 -5.14
CA TYR A 15 -16.67 1.29 -5.40
C TYR A 15 -16.96 -0.04 -4.70
N GLU A 16 -16.58 -1.12 -5.37
CA GLU A 16 -16.43 -2.45 -4.80
C GLU A 16 -15.00 -2.64 -4.33
N ILE A 17 -14.86 -3.22 -3.14
CA ILE A 17 -13.57 -3.47 -2.53
C ILE A 17 -13.53 -4.92 -2.09
N THR A 18 -12.53 -5.63 -2.59
CA THR A 18 -12.21 -6.99 -2.18
C THR A 18 -10.89 -6.97 -1.45
N GLY A 19 -10.86 -7.52 -0.23
CA GLY A 19 -9.66 -7.62 0.58
C GLY A 19 -9.26 -9.08 0.83
N GLN A 20 -7.97 -9.35 0.79
CA GLN A 20 -7.36 -10.61 1.21
C GLN A 20 -6.32 -10.34 2.30
N TRP A 21 -6.37 -11.12 3.37
CA TRP A 21 -5.46 -11.00 4.51
C TRP A 21 -4.47 -12.15 4.47
N HIS A 22 -3.17 -11.83 4.56
CA HIS A 22 -2.12 -12.84 4.51
C HIS A 22 -1.52 -13.03 5.89
N LEU A 23 -1.65 -14.25 6.40
CA LEU A 23 -1.09 -14.66 7.67
C LEU A 23 0.30 -15.24 7.44
N GLU A 24 1.32 -14.70 8.10
CA GLU A 24 2.68 -15.26 8.05
C GLU A 24 3.00 -16.08 9.30
N GLN A 25 2.42 -15.75 10.47
CA GLN A 25 2.70 -16.46 11.71
C GLN A 25 1.49 -16.52 12.65
N VAL A 26 1.28 -17.69 13.26
CA VAL A 26 0.40 -17.88 14.43
C VAL A 26 1.30 -17.82 15.67
N ARG A 27 1.02 -16.92 16.62
CA ARG A 27 1.75 -16.90 17.90
C ARG A 27 1.29 -18.03 18.81
N ASN A 28 2.14 -18.36 19.79
CA ASN A 28 1.91 -19.42 20.79
C ASN A 28 0.60 -19.29 21.59
N TYR A 29 -0.11 -18.16 21.50
CA TYR A 29 -1.39 -17.89 22.19
C TYR A 29 -2.60 -17.81 21.24
N GLY A 30 -2.46 -18.17 19.96
CA GLY A 30 -3.56 -18.16 18.98
C GLY A 30 -3.78 -16.81 18.29
N ASP A 31 -2.99 -15.78 18.61
CA ASP A 31 -3.02 -14.50 17.91
C ASP A 31 -2.40 -14.61 16.51
N TYR A 32 -3.14 -14.12 15.52
CA TYR A 32 -2.80 -14.11 14.11
C TYR A 32 -2.00 -12.84 13.76
N HIS A 33 -0.73 -12.96 13.36
CA HIS A 33 0.03 -11.85 12.79
C HIS A 33 -0.19 -11.78 11.28
N HIS A 34 -1.08 -10.88 10.86
CA HIS A 34 -1.18 -10.46 9.47
C HIS A 34 -0.13 -9.37 9.20
N PHE A 35 0.91 -9.69 8.44
CA PHE A 35 1.95 -8.72 8.08
C PHE A 35 1.54 -7.84 6.90
N TYR A 36 0.64 -8.35 6.04
CA TYR A 36 0.19 -7.63 4.86
C TYR A 36 -1.24 -7.97 4.43
N CYS A 37 -1.85 -7.02 3.73
CA CYS A 37 -3.20 -7.10 3.22
C CYS A 37 -3.26 -6.61 1.79
N ASP A 38 -4.01 -7.34 0.98
CA ASP A 38 -4.18 -7.10 -0.42
C ASP A 38 -5.58 -6.56 -0.68
N LEU A 39 -5.69 -5.35 -1.22
CA LEU A 39 -6.97 -4.71 -1.53
C LEU A 39 -7.10 -4.44 -3.02
N THR A 40 -8.23 -4.82 -3.61
CA THR A 40 -8.60 -4.46 -4.98
C THR A 40 -9.78 -3.52 -4.95
N ILE A 41 -9.67 -2.37 -5.62
CA ILE A 41 -10.72 -1.35 -5.74
C ILE A 41 -11.21 -1.36 -7.18
N LYS A 42 -12.51 -1.57 -7.37
CA LYS A 42 -13.13 -1.72 -8.70
C LYS A 42 -14.47 -0.98 -8.76
N LYS A 43 -14.86 -0.48 -9.93
CA LYS A 43 -16.25 -0.08 -10.20
C LYS A 43 -17.06 -1.30 -10.65
N PRO A 44 -18.32 -1.48 -10.21
CA PRO A 44 -19.13 -2.65 -10.54
C PRO A 44 -19.10 -3.02 -12.03
N ASP A 45 -19.26 -2.01 -12.90
CA ASP A 45 -19.38 -2.21 -14.35
C ASP A 45 -18.04 -2.21 -15.11
N ASN A 46 -16.90 -2.15 -14.41
CA ASN A 46 -15.58 -2.16 -15.05
C ASN A 46 -14.93 -3.55 -14.93
N PRO A 47 -14.54 -4.22 -16.03
CA PRO A 47 -13.82 -5.48 -15.97
C PRO A 47 -12.45 -5.34 -15.29
N HIS A 48 -11.82 -4.16 -15.37
CA HIS A 48 -10.50 -3.90 -14.82
C HIS A 48 -10.61 -3.09 -13.51
N PRO A 49 -9.90 -3.48 -12.44
CA PRO A 49 -9.85 -2.69 -11.22
C PRO A 49 -9.24 -1.31 -11.45
N VAL A 50 -9.68 -0.34 -10.66
CA VAL A 50 -9.06 0.99 -10.62
C VAL A 50 -7.70 0.89 -9.94
N ALA A 51 -7.63 0.24 -8.79
CA ALA A 51 -6.38 0.13 -8.05
C ALA A 51 -6.22 -1.24 -7.38
N ARG A 52 -4.98 -1.70 -7.33
CA ARG A 52 -4.52 -2.79 -6.48
C ARG A 52 -3.56 -2.22 -5.44
N LEU A 53 -3.88 -2.41 -4.16
CA LEU A 53 -3.08 -1.96 -3.04
C LEU A 53 -2.53 -3.17 -2.30
N GLU A 54 -1.24 -3.18 -2.01
CA GLU A 54 -0.59 -4.12 -1.08
C GLU A 54 -0.13 -3.34 0.15
N LEU A 55 -0.84 -3.54 1.26
CA LEU A 55 -0.63 -2.85 2.52
C LEU A 55 0.29 -3.67 3.41
N LEU A 56 1.32 -3.04 3.96
CA LEU A 56 2.37 -3.66 4.76
C LEU A 56 2.53 -2.90 6.07
N ALA A 57 2.68 -3.63 7.18
CA ALA A 57 3.09 -3.05 8.45
C ALA A 57 4.41 -3.66 8.91
N THR A 58 5.39 -2.81 9.26
CA THR A 58 6.67 -3.22 9.88
C THR A 58 7.43 -4.29 9.07
N ALA A 59 7.62 -4.04 7.77
CA ALA A 59 8.43 -4.90 6.91
C ALA A 59 9.90 -4.44 6.95
N SER A 60 10.84 -5.38 7.13
CA SER A 60 12.25 -5.10 6.84
C SER A 60 12.41 -4.71 5.36
N ILE A 61 13.48 -3.99 5.02
CA ILE A 61 13.76 -3.62 3.61
C ILE A 61 13.79 -4.86 2.69
N SER A 62 14.31 -5.99 3.17
CA SER A 62 14.30 -7.26 2.43
C SER A 62 12.88 -7.78 2.16
N LYS A 63 11.98 -7.71 3.15
CA LYS A 63 10.57 -8.08 2.96
C LYS A 63 9.87 -7.11 2.01
N LEU A 64 10.07 -5.81 2.17
CA LEU A 64 9.49 -4.78 1.31
C LEU A 64 9.85 -4.99 -0.17
N ASN A 65 11.10 -5.35 -0.46
CA ASN A 65 11.53 -5.72 -1.82
C ASN A 65 10.79 -6.94 -2.38
N GLY A 66 10.54 -7.96 -1.56
CA GLY A 66 9.74 -9.11 -1.95
C GLY A 66 8.32 -8.70 -2.35
N HIS A 67 7.72 -7.77 -1.61
CA HIS A 67 6.38 -7.26 -1.90
C HIS A 67 6.32 -6.39 -3.17
N PHE A 68 7.38 -5.63 -3.49
CA PHE A 68 7.47 -4.92 -4.77
C PHE A 68 7.39 -5.85 -5.99
N GLU A 69 7.87 -7.09 -5.87
CA GLU A 69 7.72 -8.10 -6.91
C GLU A 69 6.37 -8.83 -6.82
N GLN A 70 5.93 -9.14 -5.61
CA GLN A 70 4.69 -9.87 -5.37
C GLN A 70 3.46 -9.14 -5.91
N VAL A 71 3.37 -7.82 -5.73
CA VAL A 71 2.22 -7.03 -6.17
C VAL A 71 1.93 -7.20 -7.67
N PHE A 72 2.98 -7.40 -8.48
CA PHE A 72 2.85 -7.59 -9.92
C PHE A 72 2.31 -8.96 -10.32
N LYS A 73 2.51 -10.01 -9.52
CA LYS A 73 2.01 -11.37 -9.84
C LYS A 73 0.50 -11.39 -10.04
N TYR A 74 -0.22 -10.58 -9.26
CA TYR A 74 -1.67 -10.42 -9.37
C TYR A 74 -2.06 -9.29 -10.31
N ALA A 75 -1.30 -8.18 -10.32
CA ALA A 75 -1.59 -7.06 -11.22
C ALA A 75 -1.51 -7.46 -12.70
N GLU A 76 -0.58 -8.34 -13.08
CA GLU A 76 -0.46 -8.84 -14.46
C GLU A 76 -1.70 -9.66 -14.90
N ARG A 77 -2.48 -10.22 -13.96
CA ARG A 77 -3.72 -10.95 -14.26
C ARG A 77 -4.96 -10.07 -14.27
N LEU A 78 -5.01 -9.09 -13.37
CA LEU A 78 -6.18 -8.23 -13.18
C LEU A 78 -6.13 -6.97 -14.05
N CYS A 79 -4.93 -6.58 -14.51
CA CYS A 79 -4.63 -5.36 -15.26
C CYS A 79 -5.25 -4.11 -14.61
N PRO A 80 -4.97 -3.82 -13.32
CA PRO A 80 -5.49 -2.63 -12.67
C PRO A 80 -4.89 -1.36 -13.30
N GLN A 81 -5.61 -0.25 -13.21
CA GLN A 81 -5.09 1.04 -13.69
C GLN A 81 -3.91 1.52 -12.84
N GLU A 82 -3.96 1.26 -11.53
CA GLU A 82 -2.92 1.64 -10.59
C GLU A 82 -2.48 0.46 -9.71
N VAL A 83 -1.19 0.42 -9.41
CA VAL A 83 -0.58 -0.58 -8.52
C VAL A 83 0.18 0.15 -7.43
N TRP A 84 -0.20 -0.09 -6.18
CA TRP A 84 0.35 0.58 -5.02
C TRP A 84 0.90 -0.41 -4.00
N VAL A 85 2.05 -0.07 -3.45
CA VAL A 85 2.52 -0.63 -2.18
C VAL A 85 2.43 0.46 -1.11
N ILE A 86 1.68 0.18 -0.04
CA ILE A 86 1.45 1.12 1.07
C ILE A 86 2.11 0.54 2.31
N HIS A 87 3.17 1.17 2.79
CA HIS A 87 3.98 0.67 3.88
C HIS A 87 3.87 1.57 5.11
N PHE A 88 3.41 0.99 6.22
CA PHE A 88 3.33 1.62 7.54
C PHE A 88 4.48 1.15 8.42
N SER A 89 5.16 2.08 9.09
CA SER A 89 6.29 1.77 9.96
C SER A 89 6.47 2.80 11.08
N CYS A 90 7.07 2.38 12.20
CA CYS A 90 7.57 3.29 13.23
C CYS A 90 9.08 3.55 13.14
N GLU A 91 9.74 3.00 12.12
CA GLU A 91 11.19 3.10 11.93
C GLU A 91 11.58 4.47 11.34
N ASP A 92 12.48 5.20 12.02
CA ASP A 92 12.87 6.58 11.66
C ASP A 92 13.52 6.69 10.27
N PHE A 93 14.09 5.61 9.74
CA PHE A 93 14.63 5.59 8.38
C PHE A 93 13.53 5.84 7.33
N VAL A 94 12.27 5.53 7.64
CA VAL A 94 11.16 5.76 6.71
C VAL A 94 10.91 7.24 6.47
N VAL A 95 11.28 8.11 7.42
CA VAL A 95 11.24 9.56 7.27
C VAL A 95 12.56 10.08 6.68
N THR A 96 13.69 9.67 7.24
CA THR A 96 15.00 10.26 6.89
C THR A 96 15.55 9.77 5.56
N ASN A 97 15.22 8.54 5.15
CA ASN A 97 15.65 7.93 3.89
C ASN A 97 14.64 6.85 3.44
N PRO A 98 13.46 7.25 2.91
CA PRO A 98 12.42 6.32 2.51
C PRO A 98 12.93 5.32 1.46
N TYR A 99 12.56 4.04 1.61
CA TYR A 99 13.05 2.99 0.72
C TYR A 99 12.24 2.87 -0.56
N TRP A 100 12.79 3.36 -1.67
CA TRP A 100 12.11 3.36 -2.97
C TRP A 100 12.37 2.08 -3.78
N PRO A 101 11.39 1.65 -4.60
CA PRO A 101 11.58 0.50 -5.49
C PRO A 101 12.60 0.83 -6.59
N GLY A 102 13.36 -0.18 -7.02
CA GLY A 102 14.31 -0.02 -8.13
C GLY A 102 13.64 0.34 -9.46
N LYS A 103 14.43 0.88 -10.40
CA LYS A 103 13.96 1.39 -11.70
C LYS A 103 13.05 0.40 -12.46
N ARG A 104 13.36 -0.90 -12.42
CA ARG A 104 12.56 -1.96 -13.06
C ARG A 104 11.08 -1.98 -12.64
N PHE A 105 10.79 -1.66 -11.37
CA PHE A 105 9.42 -1.64 -10.85
C PHE A 105 8.76 -0.30 -11.12
N GLN A 106 9.54 0.79 -11.07
CA GLN A 106 9.05 2.11 -11.45
C GLN A 106 8.65 2.13 -12.93
N ASP A 107 9.44 1.54 -13.83
CA ASP A 107 9.13 1.43 -15.27
C ASP A 107 7.82 0.65 -15.52
N LYS A 108 7.52 -0.33 -14.66
CA LYS A 108 6.23 -1.07 -14.65
C LYS A 108 5.07 -0.30 -14.01
N GLY A 109 5.30 0.87 -13.43
CA GLY A 109 4.26 1.73 -12.89
C GLY A 109 3.95 1.51 -11.41
N LEU A 110 4.86 0.91 -10.65
CA LEU A 110 4.68 0.77 -9.20
C LEU A 110 4.68 2.14 -8.52
N ASN A 111 3.57 2.44 -7.84
CA ASN A 111 3.46 3.55 -6.91
C ASN A 111 3.74 3.07 -5.48
N VAL A 112 4.37 3.90 -4.67
CA VAL A 112 4.68 3.57 -3.27
C VAL A 112 4.34 4.74 -2.36
N ALA A 113 3.67 4.44 -1.25
CA ALA A 113 3.46 5.37 -0.15
C ALA A 113 4.01 4.77 1.14
N HIS A 114 4.81 5.55 1.83
CA HIS A 114 5.36 5.26 3.14
C HIS A 114 4.68 6.14 4.17
N PHE A 115 4.13 5.52 5.21
CA PHE A 115 3.58 6.20 6.36
C PHE A 115 4.45 5.87 7.57
N TRP A 116 5.16 6.87 8.07
CA TRP A 116 5.80 6.80 9.37
C TRP A 116 4.82 7.24 10.43
N HIS A 117 4.85 6.60 11.60
CA HIS A 117 4.10 7.06 12.76
C HIS A 117 4.89 6.81 14.05
N ASN A 118 4.68 7.67 15.04
CA ASN A 118 5.13 7.38 16.39
C ASN A 118 4.24 6.29 17.05
N ARG A 119 4.68 5.75 18.19
CA ARG A 119 4.07 4.56 18.82
C ARG A 119 2.60 4.75 19.21
N ASP A 120 2.23 5.97 19.55
CA ASP A 120 0.90 6.39 19.97
C ASP A 120 0.07 6.98 18.81
N PHE A 121 0.59 6.98 17.58
CA PHE A 121 -0.06 7.54 16.39
C PHE A 121 -0.45 9.03 16.52
N SER A 122 0.14 9.77 17.46
CA SER A 122 -0.07 11.22 17.60
C SER A 122 0.67 12.02 16.54
N ASN A 123 1.66 11.42 15.86
CA ASN A 123 2.34 12.02 14.73
C ASN A 123 2.39 10.99 13.60
N VAL A 124 1.89 11.36 12.43
CA VAL A 124 1.95 10.55 11.22
C VAL A 124 2.48 11.39 10.07
N LYS A 125 3.51 10.87 9.41
CA LYS A 125 4.15 11.49 8.26
C LYS A 125 4.12 10.59 7.04
N MET A 126 4.12 11.18 5.86
CA MET A 126 4.03 10.48 4.59
C MET A 126 5.16 10.87 3.65
N SER A 127 5.76 9.86 3.02
CA SER A 127 6.51 10.05 1.78
C SER A 127 5.88 9.19 0.69
N ALA A 128 5.69 9.72 -0.51
CA ALA A 128 5.08 8.98 -1.61
C ALA A 128 5.79 9.23 -2.92
N ARG A 129 5.93 8.19 -3.74
CA ARG A 129 6.39 8.27 -5.13
C ARG A 129 5.38 7.59 -6.03
N PHE A 130 4.78 8.35 -6.94
CA PHE A 130 3.65 7.86 -7.74
C PHE A 130 3.59 8.53 -9.11
N ARG A 131 2.95 7.87 -10.09
CA ARG A 131 2.68 8.47 -11.39
C ARG A 131 1.45 9.35 -11.32
N ASN A 132 1.56 10.56 -11.88
CA ASN A 132 0.40 11.40 -12.13
C ASN A 132 -0.34 10.97 -13.41
N VAL A 133 -1.42 11.68 -13.75
CA VAL A 133 -2.22 11.48 -14.97
C VAL A 133 -1.43 11.62 -16.28
N THR A 134 -0.27 12.28 -16.25
CA THR A 134 0.62 12.42 -17.42
C THR A 134 1.66 11.30 -17.51
N GLY A 135 1.60 10.32 -16.61
CA GLY A 135 2.55 9.21 -16.52
C GLY A 135 3.93 9.58 -15.95
N LYS A 136 4.13 10.83 -15.50
CA LYS A 136 5.37 11.29 -14.87
C LYS A 136 5.34 10.96 -13.39
N PHE A 137 6.48 10.51 -12.85
CA PHE A 137 6.61 10.32 -11.41
C PHE A 137 6.72 11.66 -10.68
N HIS A 138 5.94 11.76 -9.59
CA HIS A 138 6.02 12.80 -8.58
C HIS A 138 6.46 12.19 -7.27
N GLU A 139 7.05 13.04 -6.43
CA GLU A 139 7.54 12.65 -5.13
C GLU A 139 7.09 13.67 -4.08
N ILE A 140 6.64 13.14 -2.95
CA ILE A 140 6.34 13.85 -1.71
C ILE A 140 7.24 13.24 -0.64
N LEU A 141 7.92 14.07 0.14
CA LEU A 141 8.84 13.65 1.20
C LEU A 141 8.46 14.32 2.52
N ASP A 142 8.43 13.54 3.59
CA ASP A 142 8.24 14.00 4.98
C ASP A 142 7.01 14.90 5.21
N GLU A 143 5.90 14.63 4.50
CA GLU A 143 4.66 15.40 4.62
C GLU A 143 3.91 15.04 5.91
N GLN A 144 3.54 16.05 6.71
CA GLN A 144 2.76 15.85 7.93
C GLN A 144 1.29 15.55 7.60
N ILE A 145 0.76 14.41 8.06
CA ILE A 145 -0.62 13.96 7.77
C ILE A 145 -1.57 14.22 8.93
N LEU A 146 -1.14 13.90 10.16
CA LEU A 146 -1.91 14.13 11.37
C LEU A 146 -1.15 15.12 12.27
N PRO A 147 -1.80 16.17 12.81
CA PRO A 147 -1.17 17.15 13.69
C PRO A 147 -0.76 16.57 15.04
#